data_AF-A0A964PB00-F1
#
_entry.id   AF-A0A964PB00-F1
#
_cell.length_a   1.000
_cell.length_b   1.000
_cell.length_c   1.000
_cell.angle_alpha   90.00
_cell.angle_beta   90.00
_cell.angle_gamma   90.00
#
_symmetry.space_group_name_H-M   'P 1'
#
loop_
_entity.id
_entity.type
_entity.pdbx_description
1 polymer ?
#
loop_
_entity_poly.entity_id
_entity_poly.type
_entity_poly.pdbx_seq_one_letter_code
_entity_poly.pdbx_strand_id
1 'polypeptide(L)'
;MRRSGLLLIALLALVTAATIGCVRRTIAITSTPSQALVYVNDREVGRTPCEVEFLFYGEYDVRLKLDGYESVVGSGTASAPMWDFIGADLLSEVAPVNLESRVEWNFELTPANNDHTELLARARQLRQTTQNESDDVEGAPRGAPESLPAAPIPTKTAEQGATPLPGSSAVPIPPTDLPSETPGGPAVVPPPAA
;
A
#
# COMPACT_ATOMS: atom_id res chain seq x y z
N MET A 1 -31.08 -21.85 50.13
CA MET A 1 -31.85 -21.33 48.98
C MET A 1 -31.48 -19.88 48.60
N ARG A 2 -31.33 -18.93 49.55
CA ARG A 2 -31.02 -17.51 49.22
C ARG A 2 -29.63 -17.25 48.62
N ARG A 3 -28.60 -18.00 49.04
CA ARG A 3 -27.22 -17.86 48.53
C ARG A 3 -27.06 -18.36 47.08
N SER A 4 -27.79 -19.42 46.72
CA SER A 4 -27.79 -19.99 45.38
C SER A 4 -28.43 -19.04 44.35
N GLY A 5 -29.49 -18.32 44.73
CA GLY A 5 -30.10 -17.29 43.87
C GLY A 5 -29.20 -16.08 43.62
N LEU A 6 -28.47 -15.62 44.65
CA LEU A 6 -27.48 -14.54 44.52
C LEU A 6 -26.31 -14.92 43.60
N LEU A 7 -25.83 -16.17 43.68
CA LEU A 7 -24.78 -16.67 42.79
C LEU A 7 -25.25 -16.74 41.32
N LEU A 8 -26.49 -17.17 41.09
CA LEU A 8 -27.06 -17.27 39.75
C LEU A 8 -27.26 -15.90 39.10
N ILE A 9 -27.69 -14.90 39.88
CA ILE A 9 -27.81 -13.50 39.43
C ILE A 9 -26.43 -12.89 39.15
N ALA A 10 -25.43 -13.14 40.01
CA ALA A 10 -24.07 -12.66 39.79
C ALA A 10 -23.43 -13.26 38.53
N LEU A 11 -23.68 -14.55 38.28
CA LEU A 11 -23.17 -15.24 37.09
C LEU A 11 -23.88 -14.75 35.82
N LEU A 12 -25.19 -14.53 35.87
CA LEU A 12 -25.95 -13.95 34.76
C LEU A 12 -25.49 -12.52 34.46
N ALA A 13 -25.28 -11.69 35.49
CA ALA A 13 -24.80 -10.32 35.36
C ALA A 13 -23.39 -10.27 34.76
N LEU A 14 -22.50 -11.17 35.18
CA LEU A 14 -21.15 -11.30 34.63
C LEU A 14 -21.19 -11.70 33.14
N VAL A 15 -22.03 -12.67 32.76
CA VAL A 15 -22.21 -13.08 31.37
C VAL A 15 -22.74 -11.93 30.51
N THR A 16 -23.72 -11.16 31.00
CA THR A 16 -24.23 -10.00 30.25
C THR A 16 -23.20 -8.87 30.13
N ALA A 17 -22.37 -8.65 31.16
CA ALA A 17 -21.33 -7.63 31.14
C ALA A 17 -20.21 -7.98 30.14
N ALA A 18 -19.83 -9.26 30.07
CA ALA A 18 -18.81 -9.75 29.14
C ALA A 18 -19.18 -9.55 27.66
N THR A 19 -20.47 -9.43 27.33
CA THR A 19 -20.94 -9.23 25.94
C THR A 19 -20.96 -7.78 25.45
N ILE A 20 -20.62 -6.79 26.30
CA ILE A 20 -20.75 -5.35 25.98
C ILE A 20 -19.43 -4.71 25.50
N GLY A 21 -18.30 -5.40 25.62
CA GLY A 21 -17.01 -4.89 25.15
C GLY A 21 -16.93 -4.85 23.62
N CYS A 22 -16.78 -3.66 23.04
CA CYS A 22 -16.46 -3.47 21.62
C CYS A 22 -15.07 -2.83 21.51
N VAL A 23 -14.20 -3.41 20.68
CA VAL A 23 -12.91 -2.80 20.32
C VAL A 23 -13.04 -2.25 18.91
N ARG A 24 -12.81 -0.95 18.74
CA ARG A 24 -12.82 -0.27 17.44
C ARG A 24 -11.43 0.21 17.11
N ARG A 25 -10.97 -0.09 15.90
CA ARG A 25 -9.62 0.26 15.44
C ARG A 25 -9.71 0.96 14.10
N THR A 26 -9.20 2.19 14.03
CA THR A 26 -9.34 3.04 12.87
C THR A 26 -7.99 3.63 12.46
N ILE A 27 -7.70 3.63 11.16
CA ILE A 27 -6.57 4.34 10.56
C ILE A 27 -7.12 5.58 9.87
N ALA A 28 -6.62 6.75 10.24
CA ALA A 28 -6.87 8.01 9.55
C ALA A 28 -5.76 8.27 8.53
N ILE A 29 -6.12 8.35 7.25
CA ILE A 29 -5.19 8.58 6.15
C ILE A 29 -5.42 9.98 5.58
N THR A 30 -4.38 10.80 5.63
CA THR A 30 -4.37 12.18 5.14
C THR A 30 -3.26 12.35 4.11
N SER A 31 -3.49 13.24 3.14
CA SER A 31 -2.46 13.59 2.16
C SER A 31 -2.40 15.09 1.88
N THR A 32 -1.21 15.55 1.51
CA THR A 32 -0.95 16.90 1.02
C THR A 32 -0.43 16.82 -0.42
N PRO A 33 -1.18 17.30 -1.43
CA PRO A 33 -2.57 17.82 -1.39
C PRO A 33 -3.63 16.75 -1.04
N SER A 34 -4.81 17.23 -0.63
CA SER A 34 -5.99 16.39 -0.39
C SER A 34 -6.61 15.90 -1.71
N GLN A 35 -7.61 15.00 -1.64
CA GLN A 35 -8.30 14.38 -2.78
C GLN A 35 -7.53 13.28 -3.53
N ALA A 36 -6.47 12.73 -2.94
CA ALA A 36 -5.77 11.57 -3.49
C ALA A 36 -6.59 10.29 -3.30
N LEU A 37 -6.66 9.45 -4.32
CA LEU A 37 -7.27 8.13 -4.26
C LEU A 37 -6.37 7.17 -3.48
N VAL A 38 -6.93 6.50 -2.49
CA VAL A 38 -6.21 5.64 -1.55
C VAL A 38 -6.58 4.18 -1.77
N TYR A 39 -5.54 3.35 -1.87
CA TYR A 39 -5.62 1.90 -1.85
C TYR A 39 -4.91 1.39 -0.60
N VAL A 40 -5.56 0.49 0.13
CA VAL A 40 -4.97 -0.21 1.28
C VAL A 40 -5.02 -1.71 1.00
N ASN A 41 -3.88 -2.39 1.01
CA ASN A 41 -3.76 -3.81 0.63
C ASN A 41 -4.47 -4.11 -0.70
N ASP A 42 -4.18 -3.30 -1.73
CA ASP A 42 -4.76 -3.39 -3.08
C ASP A 42 -6.28 -3.14 -3.18
N ARG A 43 -6.94 -2.80 -2.07
CA ARG A 43 -8.36 -2.45 -2.05
C ARG A 43 -8.55 -0.95 -2.06
N GLU A 44 -9.35 -0.45 -2.99
CA GLU A 44 -9.76 0.95 -3.02
C GLU A 44 -10.63 1.27 -1.79
N VAL A 45 -10.21 2.27 -1.03
CA VAL A 45 -10.92 2.74 0.17
C VAL A 45 -11.73 3.99 -0.14
N GLY A 46 -11.16 4.92 -0.91
CA GLY A 46 -11.76 6.21 -1.21
C GLY A 46 -10.71 7.30 -1.40
N ARG A 47 -11.11 8.56 -1.18
CA ARG A 47 -10.23 9.72 -1.35
C ARG A 47 -9.83 10.35 -0.02
N THR A 48 -8.62 10.90 0.08
CA THR A 48 -8.14 11.60 1.28
C THR A 48 -8.88 12.93 1.51
N PRO A 49 -9.16 13.29 2.77
CA PRO A 49 -8.94 12.51 4.00
C PRO A 49 -9.99 11.39 4.18
N CYS A 50 -9.55 10.18 4.54
CA CYS A 50 -10.43 9.02 4.77
C CYS A 50 -10.03 8.23 6.01
N GLU A 51 -11.00 7.53 6.60
CA GLU A 51 -10.81 6.66 7.76
C GLU A 51 -11.14 5.21 7.41
N VAL A 52 -10.30 4.28 7.85
CA VAL A 52 -10.40 2.84 7.53
C VAL A 52 -10.39 2.03 8.81
N GLU A 53 -11.42 1.19 8.99
CA GLU A 53 -11.45 0.24 10.10
C GLU A 53 -10.57 -0.98 9.77
N PHE A 54 -9.79 -1.44 10.74
CA PHE A 54 -8.91 -2.60 10.59
C PHE A 54 -9.05 -3.59 11.74
N LEU A 55 -8.73 -4.87 11.48
CA LEU A 55 -8.93 -5.95 12.45
C LEU A 55 -7.65 -6.35 13.19
N PHE A 56 -6.50 -6.33 12.50
CA PHE A 56 -5.24 -6.83 13.03
C PHE A 56 -4.14 -5.77 12.95
N TYR A 57 -3.31 -5.67 13.99
CA TYR A 57 -2.10 -4.85 13.94
C TYR A 57 -1.06 -5.51 13.06
N GLY A 58 -0.28 -4.70 12.34
CA GLY A 58 0.67 -5.18 11.36
C GLY A 58 1.06 -4.11 10.35
N GLU A 59 1.76 -4.56 9.32
CA GLU A 59 2.16 -3.73 8.19
C GLU A 59 1.07 -3.79 7.11
N TYR A 60 0.70 -2.62 6.58
CA TYR A 60 -0.28 -2.45 5.52
C TYR A 60 0.40 -1.78 4.33
N ASP A 61 0.15 -2.28 3.12
CA ASP A 61 0.57 -1.61 1.90
C ASP A 61 -0.43 -0.50 1.56
N VAL A 62 0.05 0.72 1.40
CA VAL A 62 -0.76 1.90 1.12
C VAL A 62 -0.26 2.54 -0.16
N ARG A 63 -1.16 2.69 -1.13
CA ARG A 63 -0.87 3.36 -2.41
C ARG A 63 -1.79 4.56 -2.58
N LEU A 64 -1.19 5.72 -2.78
CA LEU A 64 -1.91 6.96 -3.06
C LEU A 64 -1.69 7.36 -4.51
N LYS A 65 -2.78 7.69 -5.18
CA LYS A 65 -2.78 8.15 -6.57
C LYS A 65 -3.56 9.45 -6.69
N LEU A 66 -2.93 10.46 -7.28
CA LEU A 66 -3.59 11.71 -7.61
C LEU A 66 -3.17 12.15 -9.01
N ASP A 67 -4.12 12.64 -9.80
CA ASP A 67 -3.85 13.06 -11.17
C ASP A 67 -2.90 14.27 -11.19
N GLY A 68 -1.83 14.19 -11.99
CA GLY A 68 -0.79 15.22 -12.03
C GLY A 68 0.27 15.11 -10.93
N TYR A 69 0.18 14.10 -10.05
CA TYR A 69 1.15 13.81 -9.01
C TYR A 69 1.76 12.42 -9.18
N GLU A 70 2.95 12.23 -8.62
CA GLU A 70 3.60 10.92 -8.58
C GLU A 70 2.85 10.01 -7.60
N SER A 71 2.60 8.77 -8.03
CA SER A 71 1.97 7.77 -7.16
C SER A 71 2.94 7.37 -6.04
N VAL A 72 2.50 7.51 -4.80
CA VAL A 72 3.30 7.12 -3.63
C VAL A 72 2.88 5.72 -3.18
N VAL A 73 3.85 4.82 -3.09
CA VAL A 73 3.72 3.48 -2.50
C VAL A 73 4.48 3.50 -1.19
N GLY A 74 3.79 3.27 -0.08
CA GLY A 74 4.38 3.26 1.26
C GLY A 74 3.77 2.17 2.12
N SER A 75 4.56 1.64 3.05
CA SER A 75 4.02 0.74 4.07
C SER A 75 3.71 1.50 5.37
N GLY A 76 2.46 1.39 5.82
CA GLY A 76 2.00 1.92 7.10
C GLY A 76 1.97 0.81 8.13
N THR A 77 2.74 0.95 9.22
CA THR A 77 2.64 -0.01 10.33
C THR A 77 1.59 0.47 11.33
N ALA A 78 0.53 -0.32 11.47
CA ALA A 78 -0.43 -0.17 12.56
C ALA A 78 0.16 -0.89 13.78
N SER A 79 0.83 -0.15 14.66
CA SER A 79 1.39 -0.70 15.89
C SER A 79 0.33 -0.84 16.96
N ALA A 80 0.26 -2.00 17.59
CA ALA A 80 -0.59 -2.23 18.74
C ALA A 80 -0.09 -1.37 19.91
N PRO A 81 -0.98 -0.60 20.56
CA PRO A 81 -0.62 -0.01 21.84
C PRO A 81 -0.27 -1.09 22.85
N MET A 82 0.57 -0.74 23.82
CA MET A 82 1.01 -1.67 24.88
C MET A 82 -0.13 -2.31 25.69
N TRP A 83 -1.33 -1.73 25.68
CA TRP A 83 -2.52 -2.26 26.35
C TRP A 83 -3.27 -3.34 25.56
N ASP A 84 -2.96 -3.54 24.26
CA ASP A 84 -3.56 -4.60 23.42
C ASP A 84 -2.70 -5.89 23.42
N PHE A 85 -1.75 -6.00 24.36
CA PHE A 85 -0.91 -7.19 24.50
C PHE A 85 -1.68 -8.33 25.19
N ILE A 86 -1.61 -9.53 24.61
CA ILE A 86 -2.28 -10.74 25.13
C ILE A 86 -1.77 -11.00 26.56
N GLY A 87 -2.66 -10.84 27.54
CA GLY A 87 -2.37 -10.94 28.98
C GLY A 87 -3.07 -9.89 29.84
N ALA A 88 -3.31 -8.68 29.32
CA ALA A 88 -4.19 -7.69 29.96
C ALA A 88 -5.67 -8.10 29.90
N ASP A 89 -6.03 -8.93 28.90
CA ASP A 89 -7.38 -9.42 28.61
C ASP A 89 -8.04 -10.14 29.81
N LEU A 90 -7.25 -10.86 30.62
CA LEU A 90 -7.72 -11.54 31.83
C LEU A 90 -8.11 -10.57 32.97
N LEU A 91 -7.58 -9.34 32.97
CA LEU A 91 -7.92 -8.29 33.97
C LEU A 91 -8.93 -7.28 33.42
N SER A 92 -9.07 -7.17 32.10
CA SER A 92 -10.12 -6.40 31.41
C SER A 92 -11.48 -7.09 31.44
N GLU A 93 -11.53 -8.40 31.69
CA GLU A 93 -12.76 -9.22 31.75
C GLU A 93 -13.78 -8.75 32.82
N VAL A 94 -13.37 -7.84 33.71
CA VAL A 94 -14.23 -7.22 34.74
C VAL A 94 -14.67 -5.79 34.39
N ALA A 95 -14.09 -5.16 33.36
CA ALA A 95 -14.39 -3.76 33.01
C ALA A 95 -14.97 -3.66 31.59
N PRO A 96 -16.18 -3.10 31.40
CA PRO A 96 -16.72 -2.81 30.07
C PRO A 96 -15.98 -1.59 29.49
N VAL A 97 -14.79 -1.80 28.93
CA VAL A 97 -13.97 -0.72 28.36
C VAL A 97 -14.19 -0.66 26.85
N ASN A 98 -14.61 0.51 26.36
CA ASN A 98 -14.56 0.81 24.94
C ASN A 98 -13.12 1.19 24.59
N LEU A 99 -12.40 0.28 23.93
CA LEU A 99 -11.03 0.53 23.49
C LEU A 99 -11.06 1.05 22.05
N GLU A 100 -10.72 2.33 21.90
CA GLU A 100 -10.53 2.97 20.61
C GLU A 100 -9.04 3.12 20.32
N SER A 101 -8.59 2.56 19.20
CA SER A 101 -7.22 2.71 18.71
C SER A 101 -7.25 3.49 17.41
N ARG A 102 -6.69 4.70 17.41
CA ARG A 102 -6.57 5.55 16.22
C ARG A 102 -5.11 5.69 15.82
N VAL A 103 -4.80 5.34 14.58
CA VAL A 103 -3.47 5.53 13.98
C VAL A 103 -3.59 6.57 12.87
N GLU A 104 -2.66 7.51 12.81
CA GLU A 104 -2.67 8.58 11.80
C GLU A 104 -1.48 8.44 10.85
N TRP A 105 -1.76 8.39 9.55
CA TRP A 105 -0.73 8.34 8.50
C TRP A 105 -0.87 9.55 7.58
N ASN A 106 0.22 10.32 7.48
CA ASN A 106 0.30 11.51 6.64
C ASN A 106 1.23 11.24 5.46
N PHE A 107 0.74 11.47 4.24
CA PHE A 107 1.51 11.30 3.01
C PHE A 107 1.67 12.63 2.27
N GLU A 108 2.89 12.89 1.78
CA GLU A 108 3.18 14.06 0.95
C GLU A 108 3.38 13.62 -0.50
N LEU A 109 2.59 14.19 -1.41
CA LEU A 109 2.63 13.83 -2.83
C LEU A 109 3.49 14.85 -3.58
N THR A 110 4.46 14.35 -4.33
CA THR A 110 5.30 15.18 -5.20
C THR A 110 4.61 15.34 -6.56
N PRO A 111 4.54 16.57 -7.12
CA PRO A 111 3.97 16.77 -8.45
C PRO A 111 4.76 15.98 -9.50
N ALA A 112 4.05 15.35 -10.43
CA ALA A 112 4.68 14.57 -11.48
C ALA A 112 5.42 15.50 -12.45
N ASN A 113 6.74 15.30 -12.62
CA ASN A 113 7.49 15.99 -13.66
C ASN A 113 7.17 15.38 -15.02
N ASN A 114 6.39 16.10 -15.83
CA ASN A 114 5.97 15.70 -17.17
C ASN A 114 6.78 16.40 -18.28
N ASP A 115 7.96 16.96 -17.98
CA ASP A 115 8.77 17.61 -18.99
C ASP A 115 9.41 16.58 -19.95
N HIS A 116 8.83 16.51 -21.14
CA HIS A 116 9.25 15.59 -22.19
C HIS A 116 10.67 15.88 -22.69
N THR A 117 11.15 17.12 -22.56
CA THR A 117 12.47 17.51 -23.05
C THR A 117 13.59 16.90 -22.21
N GLU A 118 13.40 16.86 -20.89
CA GLU A 118 14.32 16.25 -19.95
C GLU A 118 14.39 14.73 -20.15
N LEU A 119 13.22 14.08 -20.33
CA LEU A 119 13.14 12.65 -20.62
C LEU A 119 13.84 12.29 -21.94
N LEU A 120 13.66 13.09 -22.99
CA LEU A 120 14.34 12.88 -24.28
C LEU A 120 15.85 13.09 -24.18
N ALA A 121 16.31 14.08 -23.42
CA ALA A 121 17.73 14.31 -23.17
C ALA A 121 18.36 13.11 -22.45
N ARG A 122 17.70 12.61 -21.40
CA ARG A 122 18.13 11.42 -20.65
C ARG A 122 18.17 10.17 -21.53
N ALA A 123 17.15 9.96 -22.36
CA ALA A 123 17.10 8.83 -23.29
C ALA A 123 18.23 8.88 -24.34
N ARG A 124 18.56 10.07 -24.86
CA ARG A 124 19.70 10.25 -25.78
C ARG A 124 21.03 9.96 -25.11
N GLN A 125 21.21 10.41 -23.87
CA GLN A 125 22.44 10.17 -23.11
C GLN A 125 22.67 8.68 -22.83
N LEU A 126 21.62 7.95 -22.43
CA LEU A 126 21.67 6.49 -22.26
C LEU A 126 22.11 5.75 -23.53
N ARG A 127 21.58 6.14 -24.70
CA ARG A 127 21.98 5.55 -25.99
C ARG A 127 23.46 5.78 -26.31
N GLN A 128 23.97 6.97 -26.01
CA GLN A 128 25.37 7.31 -26.25
C GLN A 128 26.31 6.49 -25.35
N THR A 129 25.94 6.25 -24.10
CA THR A 129 26.73 5.40 -23.19
C THR A 129 26.82 3.98 -23.71
N THR A 130 25.71 3.37 -24.15
CA THR A 130 25.72 2.01 -24.71
C THR A 130 26.52 1.91 -26.00
N GLN A 131 26.44 2.92 -26.89
CA GLN A 131 27.19 2.94 -28.15
C GLN A 131 28.70 3.03 -27.91
N ASN A 132 29.12 3.91 -26.99
CA ASN A 132 30.52 4.10 -26.65
C ASN A 132 31.12 2.84 -26.00
N GLU A 133 30.33 2.16 -25.16
CA GLU A 133 30.75 0.90 -24.53
C GLU A 133 30.84 -0.28 -25.52
N SER A 134 30.02 -0.29 -26.59
CA SER A 134 30.18 -1.28 -27.67
C SER A 134 31.40 -1.02 -28.56
N ASP A 135 31.78 0.24 -28.77
CA ASP A 135 32.97 0.59 -29.56
C ASP A 135 34.26 0.20 -28.81
N ASP A 136 34.25 0.21 -27.47
CA ASP A 136 35.36 -0.25 -26.63
C ASP A 136 35.55 -1.78 -26.68
N VAL A 137 34.54 -2.56 -27.08
CA VAL A 137 34.65 -4.02 -27.28
C VAL A 137 35.24 -4.37 -28.65
N GLU A 138 35.08 -3.51 -29.66
CA GLU A 138 35.61 -3.71 -31.01
C GLU A 138 37.11 -3.32 -31.14
N GLY A 139 37.67 -2.63 -30.13
CA GLY A 139 39.09 -2.25 -30.04
C GLY A 139 40.01 -3.24 -29.32
N ALA A 140 39.49 -4.29 -28.70
CA ALA A 140 40.33 -5.26 -27.98
C ALA A 140 41.05 -6.19 -28.98
N PRO A 141 42.40 -6.27 -28.98
CA PRO A 141 43.11 -7.20 -29.85
C PRO A 141 42.66 -8.63 -29.53
N ARG A 142 42.22 -9.34 -30.57
CA ARG A 142 41.83 -10.76 -30.52
C ARG A 142 43.04 -11.60 -30.09
N GLY A 143 43.13 -11.84 -28.79
CA GLY A 143 44.11 -12.74 -28.17
C GLY A 143 43.56 -13.25 -26.85
N ALA A 144 42.91 -14.41 -26.86
CA ALA A 144 42.55 -15.15 -25.65
C ALA A 144 43.81 -15.90 -25.11
N PRO A 145 43.87 -16.35 -23.84
CA PRO A 145 42.79 -16.51 -22.86
C PRO A 145 43.08 -15.94 -21.45
N GLU A 146 42.12 -16.11 -20.53
CA GLU A 146 42.29 -16.14 -19.06
C GLU A 146 42.65 -14.81 -18.37
N SER A 147 41.76 -14.16 -17.63
CA SER A 147 41.19 -14.65 -16.39
C SER A 147 40.08 -13.68 -15.96
N LEU A 148 38.98 -14.21 -15.44
CA LEU A 148 37.95 -13.42 -14.76
C LEU A 148 38.57 -12.81 -13.49
N PRO A 149 38.67 -11.47 -13.32
CA PRO A 149 38.51 -10.92 -12.00
C PRO A 149 37.02 -11.00 -11.71
N ALA A 150 36.63 -11.86 -10.77
CA ALA A 150 35.31 -11.84 -10.20
C ALA A 150 34.98 -10.39 -9.84
N ALA A 151 33.97 -9.81 -10.50
CA ALA A 151 33.42 -8.55 -10.07
C ALA A 151 33.14 -8.68 -8.57
N PRO A 152 33.52 -7.71 -7.73
CA PRO A 152 33.05 -7.72 -6.36
C PRO A 152 31.53 -7.64 -6.45
N ILE A 153 30.87 -8.77 -6.22
CA ILE A 153 29.45 -8.79 -5.86
C ILE A 153 29.41 -7.85 -4.66
N PRO A 154 28.68 -6.71 -4.72
CA PRO A 154 28.41 -5.97 -3.51
C PRO A 154 27.59 -6.89 -2.62
N THR A 155 28.30 -7.60 -1.75
CA THR A 155 27.74 -8.31 -0.61
C THR A 155 27.29 -7.20 0.33
N LYS A 156 26.12 -6.62 0.07
CA LYS A 156 25.37 -5.97 1.12
C LYS A 156 24.59 -7.07 1.83
N THR A 157 25.30 -7.69 2.78
CA THR A 157 24.70 -8.34 3.94
C THR A 157 23.51 -7.52 4.41
N ALA A 158 22.39 -8.21 4.61
CA ALA A 158 21.22 -7.65 5.26
C ALA A 158 21.63 -7.02 6.60
N GLU A 159 21.50 -5.70 6.70
CA GLU A 159 21.32 -5.03 7.98
C GLU A 159 20.32 -3.88 7.75
N GLN A 160 19.09 -4.15 8.16
CA GLN A 160 18.18 -3.30 8.91
C GLN A 160 17.98 -1.83 8.47
N GLY A 161 16.70 -1.49 8.23
CA GLY A 161 16.21 -0.11 8.14
C GLY A 161 15.78 0.29 6.73
N ALA A 162 14.62 -0.17 6.29
CA ALA A 162 14.02 0.31 5.04
C ALA A 162 13.47 1.72 5.23
N THR A 163 14.31 2.72 4.94
CA THR A 163 13.85 4.04 4.49
C THR A 163 13.52 3.92 3.00
N PRO A 164 12.33 4.30 2.52
CA PRO A 164 12.03 4.20 1.09
C PRO A 164 12.91 5.19 0.31
N LEU A 165 13.58 4.69 -0.73
CA LEU A 165 14.25 5.51 -1.73
C LEU A 165 13.22 6.06 -2.72
N PRO A 166 13.35 7.33 -3.14
CA PRO A 166 12.46 7.93 -4.13
C PRO A 166 12.78 7.40 -5.53
N GLY A 167 11.75 7.15 -6.34
CA GLY A 167 11.90 6.93 -7.78
C GLY A 167 11.75 5.50 -8.31
N SER A 168 10.92 4.65 -7.69
CA SER A 168 10.48 3.42 -8.37
C SER A 168 9.31 3.74 -9.31
N SER A 169 9.64 4.32 -10.47
CA SER A 169 8.66 4.45 -11.55
C SER A 169 8.34 3.07 -12.12
N ALA A 170 7.14 2.60 -11.84
CA ALA A 170 6.54 1.47 -12.54
C ALA A 170 6.53 1.78 -14.06
N VAL A 171 7.01 0.83 -14.86
CA VAL A 171 6.90 0.87 -16.32
C VAL A 171 5.41 0.90 -16.69
N PRO A 172 4.91 1.86 -17.49
CA PRO A 172 3.53 1.83 -17.96
C PRO A 172 3.35 0.66 -18.94
N ILE A 173 2.35 -0.20 -18.67
CA ILE A 173 1.87 -1.18 -19.65
C ILE A 173 1.11 -0.39 -20.74
N PRO A 174 1.47 -0.49 -22.04
CA PRO A 174 0.74 0.19 -23.11
C PRO A 174 -0.68 -0.38 -23.26
N PRO A 175 -1.68 0.42 -23.68
CA PRO A 175 -3.00 -0.09 -23.97
C PRO A 175 -2.92 -1.10 -25.12
N THR A 176 -3.42 -2.31 -24.88
CA THR A 176 -3.58 -3.34 -25.91
C THR A 176 -4.63 -2.89 -26.90
N ASP A 177 -4.24 -2.67 -28.15
CA ASP A 177 -5.15 -2.42 -29.27
C ASP A 177 -6.13 -3.60 -29.41
N LEU A 178 -7.42 -3.34 -29.18
CA LEU A 178 -8.51 -4.24 -29.57
C LEU A 178 -8.77 -4.07 -31.07
N PRO A 179 -8.82 -5.14 -31.88
CA PRO A 179 -9.18 -5.02 -33.27
C PRO A 179 -10.68 -4.74 -33.41
N SER A 180 -10.98 -3.76 -34.26
CA SER A 180 -12.30 -3.37 -34.72
C SER A 180 -12.92 -4.47 -35.59
N GLU A 181 -14.11 -4.95 -35.24
CA GLU A 181 -15.06 -5.53 -36.21
C GLU A 181 -16.45 -4.93 -36.01
N THR A 182 -17.12 -4.69 -37.14
CA THR A 182 -18.49 -4.16 -37.37
C THR A 182 -18.93 -4.79 -38.71
N PRO A 183 -20.21 -5.07 -39.08
CA PRO A 183 -21.54 -4.75 -38.50
C PRO A 183 -22.57 -5.92 -38.46
N GLY A 184 -23.74 -5.73 -37.82
CA GLY A 184 -25.02 -6.25 -38.36
C GLY A 184 -26.08 -6.89 -37.42
N GLY A 185 -27.13 -6.11 -37.07
CA GLY A 185 -28.54 -6.54 -36.91
C GLY A 185 -29.10 -6.89 -35.51
N PRO A 186 -30.44 -6.83 -35.30
CA PRO A 186 -31.39 -5.75 -35.58
C PRO A 186 -31.91 -5.06 -34.29
N ALA A 187 -32.53 -3.89 -34.47
CA ALA A 187 -33.03 -3.00 -33.42
C ALA A 187 -34.14 -3.61 -32.55
N VAL A 188 -33.96 -3.55 -31.23
CA VAL A 188 -35.02 -3.79 -30.24
C VAL A 188 -35.67 -2.45 -29.89
N VAL A 189 -36.96 -2.33 -30.20
CA VAL A 189 -37.83 -1.19 -29.91
C VAL A 189 -38.19 -1.20 -28.41
N PRO A 190 -38.16 -0.06 -27.69
CA PRO A 190 -38.61 0.00 -26.29
C PRO A 190 -40.15 0.05 -26.20
N PRO A 191 -40.74 -0.47 -25.10
CA PRO A 191 -42.19 -0.45 -24.90
C PRO A 191 -42.70 0.97 -24.56
N PRO A 192 -43.97 1.30 -24.88
CA PRO A 192 -44.53 2.61 -24.57
C PRO A 192 -44.82 2.73 -23.06
N ALA A 193 -44.55 3.93 -22.55
CA ALA A 193 -44.93 4.38 -21.22
C ALA A 193 -46.46 4.35 -21.06
N ALA A 194 -46.90 3.86 -19.90
CA ALA A 194 -48.24 4.00 -19.38
C ALA A 194 -48.15 4.53 -17.94
#